data_AF-A0A2T9ZLM7-F1
#
_entry.id   AF-A0A2T9ZLM7-F1
#
_cell.length_a   1.000
_cell.length_b   1.000
_cell.length_c   1.000
_cell.angle_alpha   90.00
_cell.angle_beta   90.00
_cell.angle_gamma   90.00
#
_symmetry.space_group_name_H-M   'P 1'
#
loop_
_entity.id
_entity.type
_entity.pdbx_description
1 polymer ?
#
loop_
_entity_poly.entity_id
_entity_poly.type
_entity_poly.pdbx_seq_one_letter_code
_entity_poly.pdbx_strand_id
1 'polypeptide(L)'
;MNKQTVLYDTHKSMGAKLVPFGGWNMPLHYGSQLEEHHQVRRDAGMFDVSHMTVVDIKGDGVKPFLRYLLANDVDKLKHQGKALYTCMLNESAG
;
A
#
# COMPACT_ATOMS: atom_id res chain seq x y z
N MET A 1 -5.10 18.34 11.29
CA MET A 1 -4.23 18.55 10.11
C MET A 1 -3.95 17.19 9.49
N ASN A 2 -4.07 17.03 8.17
CA ASN A 2 -3.79 15.74 7.53
C ASN A 2 -2.30 15.40 7.61
N LYS A 3 -1.99 14.10 7.66
CA LYS A 3 -0.61 13.60 7.64
C LYS A 3 0.05 13.84 6.27
N GLN A 4 1.38 13.86 6.26
CA GLN A 4 2.20 14.08 5.07
C GLN A 4 3.25 12.97 4.99
N THR A 5 3.48 12.44 3.80
CA THR A 5 4.59 11.50 3.57
C THR A 5 5.92 12.26 3.56
N VAL A 6 7.03 11.52 3.64
CA VAL A 6 8.37 12.10 3.52
C VAL A 6 8.65 12.74 2.15
N LEU A 7 7.81 12.44 1.14
CA LEU A 7 7.92 12.98 -0.22
C LEU A 7 6.95 14.15 -0.49
N TYR A 8 6.22 14.65 0.52
CA TYR A 8 5.21 15.69 0.36
C TYR A 8 5.74 16.94 -0.37
N ASP A 9 6.90 17.46 0.02
CA ASP A 9 7.48 18.65 -0.62
C ASP A 9 7.96 18.37 -2.04
N THR A 10 8.41 17.13 -2.32
CA THR A 10 8.74 16.71 -3.68
C THR A 10 7.49 16.75 -4.57
N HIS A 11 6.37 16.19 -4.09
CA HIS A 11 5.09 16.24 -4.81
C HIS A 11 4.65 17.67 -5.11
N LYS A 12 4.76 18.56 -4.12
CA LYS A 12 4.42 19.98 -4.28
C LYS A 12 5.31 20.65 -5.34
N SER A 13 6.61 20.37 -5.34
CA SER A 13 7.56 20.91 -6.32
C SER A 13 7.31 20.41 -7.74
N MET A 14 6.80 19.18 -7.88
CA MET A 14 6.41 18.58 -9.16
C MET A 14 5.04 19.03 -9.67
N GLY A 15 4.38 19.98 -8.99
CA GLY A 15 3.07 20.49 -9.39
C GLY A 15 1.90 19.53 -9.11
N ALA A 16 2.06 18.61 -8.16
CA ALA A 16 0.99 17.68 -7.81
C ALA A 16 -0.27 18.39 -7.30
N LYS A 17 -1.43 17.94 -7.75
CA LYS A 17 -2.71 18.26 -7.13
C LYS A 17 -2.89 17.41 -5.88
N LEU A 18 -2.55 17.95 -4.72
CA LEU A 18 -2.65 17.25 -3.43
C LEU A 18 -4.09 17.29 -2.89
N VAL A 19 -4.60 16.15 -2.43
CA VAL A 19 -5.97 16.00 -1.89
C VAL A 19 -5.97 15.19 -0.59
N PRO A 20 -6.98 15.38 0.29
CA PRO A 20 -7.18 14.51 1.44
C PRO A 20 -7.57 13.09 1.00
N PHE A 21 -6.81 12.09 1.44
CA PHE A 21 -7.07 10.68 1.20
C PHE A 21 -6.71 9.88 2.46
N GLY A 22 -7.69 9.23 3.10
CA GLY A 22 -7.44 8.38 4.27
C GLY A 22 -6.72 9.09 5.44
N GLY A 23 -6.91 10.40 5.61
CA GLY A 23 -6.21 11.21 6.62
C GLY A 23 -4.81 11.69 6.20
N TRP A 24 -4.39 11.46 4.96
CA TRP A 24 -3.13 11.94 4.38
C TRP A 24 -3.36 12.97 3.27
N ASN A 25 -2.39 13.85 3.03
CA ASN A 25 -2.34 14.67 1.82
C ASN A 25 -1.54 13.93 0.74
N MET A 26 -2.24 13.41 -0.27
CA MET A 26 -1.64 12.58 -1.33
C MET A 26 -1.83 13.21 -2.72
N PRO A 27 -0.91 12.98 -3.67
CA PRO A 27 -1.04 13.46 -5.04
C PRO A 27 -2.17 12.72 -5.76
N LEU A 28 -3.16 13.48 -6.26
CA LEU A 28 -4.24 12.94 -7.11
C LEU A 28 -3.79 12.75 -8.57
N HIS A 29 -2.94 13.68 -9.04
CA HIS A 29 -2.25 13.67 -10.33
C HIS A 29 -1.20 14.80 -10.35
N TYR A 30 -0.27 14.74 -11.30
CA TYR A 30 0.76 15.74 -11.61
C TYR A 30 0.46 16.52 -12.90
N GLY A 31 -0.67 16.24 -13.54
CA GLY A 31 -1.20 17.07 -14.63
C GLY A 31 -2.42 16.45 -15.30
N SER A 32 -2.28 15.20 -15.75
CA SER A 32 -3.35 14.43 -16.38
C SER A 32 -3.34 12.98 -15.89
N GLN A 33 -4.44 12.57 -15.26
CA GLN A 33 -4.61 11.18 -14.82
C GLN A 33 -4.58 10.19 -15.99
N LEU A 34 -5.08 10.61 -17.16
CA LEU A 34 -5.09 9.76 -18.35
C LEU A 34 -3.67 9.51 -18.88
N GLU A 35 -2.84 10.56 -18.91
CA GLU A 35 -1.45 10.42 -19.34
C GLU A 35 -0.63 9.63 -18.33
N GLU A 36 -0.82 9.84 -17.02
CA GLU A 36 -0.18 9.03 -15.98
C GLU A 36 -0.56 7.54 -16.08
N HIS A 37 -1.84 7.25 -16.33
CA HIS A 37 -2.31 5.90 -16.61
C HIS A 37 -1.64 5.31 -17.86
N HIS A 38 -1.60 6.06 -18.96
CA HIS A 38 -0.97 5.60 -20.20
C HIS A 38 0.53 5.37 -20.03
N GLN A 39 1.23 6.23 -19.32
CA GLN A 39 2.65 6.11 -19.04
C GLN A 39 2.96 4.82 -18.27
N VAL A 40 2.18 4.47 -17.24
CA VAL A 40 2.32 3.20 -16.51
C VAL A 40 1.99 1.98 -17.38
N ARG A 41 1.05 2.11 -18.31
CA ARG A 41 0.64 1.00 -19.19
C ARG A 41 1.58 0.76 -20.36
N ARG A 42 2.25 1.80 -20.85
CA ARG A 42 3.08 1.77 -22.05
C ARG A 42 4.57 1.74 -21.74
N ASP A 43 4.97 2.19 -20.55
CA ASP A 43 6.36 2.28 -20.13
C ASP A 43 6.47 2.12 -18.59
N ALA A 44 6.87 3.15 -17.84
CA ALA A 44 7.05 3.08 -16.40
C ALA A 44 6.46 4.30 -15.68
N GLY A 45 5.92 4.07 -14.47
CA GLY A 45 5.48 5.13 -13.56
C GLY A 45 5.76 4.77 -12.10
N MET A 46 5.82 5.79 -11.25
CA MET A 46 6.13 5.68 -9.82
C MET A 46 4.98 6.23 -8.99
N PHE A 47 4.69 5.57 -7.87
CA PHE A 47 3.67 5.99 -6.93
C PHE A 47 4.26 6.08 -5.53
N ASP A 48 4.01 7.20 -4.84
CA ASP A 48 4.28 7.29 -3.41
C ASP A 48 3.16 6.57 -2.64
N VAL A 49 3.45 5.36 -2.18
CA VAL A 49 2.56 4.54 -1.36
C VAL A 49 2.95 4.56 0.12
N SER A 50 3.77 5.53 0.55
CA SER A 50 4.29 5.59 1.93
C SER A 50 3.23 5.88 3.00
N HIS A 51 2.00 6.20 2.58
CA HIS A 51 0.84 6.29 3.47
C HIS A 51 0.33 4.91 3.93
N MET A 52 0.76 3.82 3.28
CA MET A 52 0.49 2.46 3.72
C MET A 52 1.29 2.12 4.97
N THR A 53 0.69 1.31 5.83
CA THR A 53 1.35 0.85 7.07
C THR A 53 2.03 -0.49 6.83
N VAL A 54 3.32 -0.56 7.13
CA VAL A 54 4.10 -1.81 7.16
C VAL A 54 4.16 -2.33 8.59
N VAL A 55 3.93 -3.63 8.78
CA VAL A 55 3.99 -4.29 10.10
C VAL A 55 4.93 -5.49 10.01
N ASP A 56 6.04 -5.42 10.75
CA ASP A 56 6.94 -6.56 10.96
C ASP A 56 6.42 -7.44 12.09
N ILE A 57 6.33 -8.75 11.87
CA ILE A 57 5.92 -9.72 12.89
C ILE A 57 6.99 -10.81 12.98
N LYS A 58 7.58 -10.99 14.17
CA LYS A 58 8.73 -11.89 14.40
C LYS A 58 8.51 -12.74 15.66
N GLY A 59 8.98 -13.98 15.63
CA GLY A 59 8.90 -14.94 16.75
C GLY A 59 8.36 -16.31 16.33
N ASP A 60 8.48 -17.29 17.23
CA ASP A 60 8.20 -18.71 16.93
C ASP A 60 6.72 -19.00 16.66
N GLY A 61 5.82 -18.17 17.19
CA GLY A 61 4.35 -18.33 17.06
C GLY A 61 3.71 -17.59 15.89
N VAL A 62 4.48 -16.90 15.05
CA VAL A 62 3.93 -16.02 14.01
C VAL A 62 3.13 -16.79 12.97
N LYS A 63 3.60 -17.97 12.58
CA LYS A 63 2.92 -18.76 11.55
C LYS A 63 1.56 -19.30 12.01
N PRO A 64 1.42 -19.95 13.18
CA PRO A 64 0.10 -20.30 13.72
C PRO A 64 -0.82 -19.08 13.90
N PHE A 65 -0.29 -17.95 14.38
CA PHE A 65 -1.05 -16.71 14.54
C PHE A 65 -1.63 -16.21 13.21
N LEU A 66 -0.80 -16.12 12.16
CA LEU A 66 -1.25 -15.67 10.85
C LEU A 66 -2.24 -16.64 10.21
N ARG A 67 -2.11 -17.95 10.45
CA ARG A 67 -3.09 -18.95 9.99
C ARG A 67 -4.45 -18.83 10.68
N TYR A 68 -4.49 -18.31 11.90
CA TYR A 68 -5.73 -17.99 12.60
C TYR A 68 -6.34 -16.67 12.12
N LEU A 69 -5.51 -15.65 11.94
CA LEU A 69 -5.95 -14.28 11.66
C LEU A 69 -6.39 -14.06 10.20
N LEU A 70 -5.74 -14.72 9.25
CA LEU A 70 -5.90 -14.46 7.82
C LEU A 70 -6.82 -15.50 7.15
N ALA A 71 -7.65 -15.05 6.23
CA ALA A 71 -8.56 -15.94 5.48
C ALA A 71 -7.86 -16.81 4.42
N ASN A 72 -6.61 -16.49 4.07
CA ASN A 72 -5.79 -17.27 3.15
C ASN A 72 -4.65 -17.99 3.90
N ASP A 73 -4.08 -19.00 3.25
CA ASP A 73 -3.13 -19.91 3.89
C ASP A 73 -1.67 -19.53 3.63
N VAL A 74 -0.99 -19.02 4.68
CA VAL A 74 0.44 -18.69 4.65
C VAL A 74 1.34 -19.91 4.49
N ASP A 75 0.84 -21.14 4.68
CA ASP A 75 1.61 -22.35 4.34
C ASP A 75 1.92 -22.45 2.84
N LYS A 76 1.19 -21.74 1.97
CA LYS A 76 1.49 -21.65 0.54
C LYS A 76 2.81 -20.92 0.25
N LEU A 77 3.32 -20.12 1.20
CA LEU A 77 4.60 -19.42 1.10
C LEU A 77 5.77 -20.35 1.43
N LYS A 78 6.11 -21.23 0.48
CA LYS A 78 7.15 -22.28 0.67
C LYS A 78 8.59 -21.75 0.62
N HIS A 79 8.80 -20.57 0.05
CA HIS A 79 10.13 -20.00 -0.17
C HIS A 79 10.21 -18.57 0.37
N GLN A 80 11.39 -18.18 0.87
CA GLN A 80 11.64 -16.82 1.32
C GLN A 80 11.42 -15.81 0.18
N GLY A 81 10.84 -14.65 0.52
CA GLY A 81 10.54 -13.57 -0.43
C GLY A 81 9.24 -13.75 -1.22
N LYS A 82 8.49 -14.84 -1.02
CA LYS A 82 7.15 -14.99 -1.61
C LYS A 82 6.12 -14.15 -0.84
N ALA A 83 5.14 -13.62 -1.56
CA ALA A 83 4.03 -12.84 -1.03
C ALA A 83 2.68 -13.48 -1.36
N LEU A 84 1.67 -13.22 -0.53
CA LEU A 84 0.32 -13.74 -0.62
C LEU A 84 -0.66 -12.60 -0.35
N TYR A 85 -1.67 -12.44 -1.20
CA TYR A 85 -2.80 -11.56 -0.91
C TYR A 85 -3.83 -12.28 -0.03
N THR A 86 -4.36 -11.58 0.97
CA THR A 86 -5.35 -12.12 1.90
C THR A 86 -6.16 -11.00 2.53
N CYS A 87 -7.40 -11.33 2.92
CA CYS A 87 -8.19 -10.51 3.82
C CYS A 87 -7.89 -10.90 5.28
N MET A 88 -8.06 -9.94 6.17
CA MET A 88 -8.21 -10.16 7.62
C MET A 88 -9.68 -9.85 7.92
N LEU A 89 -10.43 -10.85 8.35
CA LEU A 89 -11.88 -10.76 8.51
C LEU A 89 -12.24 -10.51 9.97
N ASN A 90 -13.40 -9.88 10.19
CA ASN A 90 -14.06 -9.91 11.50
C ASN A 90 -14.86 -11.21 11.70
N GLU A 91 -15.48 -11.37 12.87
CA GLU A 91 -16.24 -12.56 13.27
C GLU A 91 -17.48 -12.81 12.39
N SER A 92 -17.96 -11.79 11.67
CA SER A 92 -19.08 -11.87 10.72
C SER A 92 -18.63 -12.00 9.26
N ALA A 93 -17.34 -12.30 9.03
CA ALA A 93 -16.71 -12.44 7.72
C ALA A 93 -16.63 -11.17 6.86
N GLY A 94 -16.83 -9.99 7.45
CA GLY A 94 -16.59 -8.69 6.80
C GLY A 94 -15.14 -8.23 6.87
#